data_AF-A0A1M4VX39-F1
#
_entry.id   AF-A0A1M4VX39-F1
#
_cell.length_a   1.000
_cell.length_b   1.000
_cell.length_c   1.000
_cell.angle_alpha   90.00
_cell.angle_beta   90.00
_cell.angle_gamma   90.00
#
_symmetry.space_group_name_H-M   'P 1'
#
loop_
_entity.id
_entity.type
_entity.pdbx_description
1 polymer ?
#
loop_
_entity_poly.entity_id
_entity_poly.type
_entity_poly.pdbx_seq_one_letter_code
_entity_poly.pdbx_strand_id
1 'polypeptide(L)'
;MSAPGLVLPVVETAAPAAVALLGTGTVGTAVWERLRAWQGTPFGQRLQPVLVANSRLICRDRLVPDTSLPALLARATPGMALAQVTSALGETGCRIVIDATAADAVAACHADWLARGIHVVTANKRLNRDSSGNGSCLMGSMEPRVTG
;
A
#
# COMPACT_ATOMS: atom_id res chain seq x y z
N MET A 1 26.52 -40.78 23.23
CA MET A 1 25.12 -40.36 23.01
C MET A 1 25.13 -38.89 22.66
N SER A 2 25.11 -38.54 21.37
CA SER A 2 25.03 -37.14 20.91
C SER A 2 23.58 -36.67 20.94
N ALA A 3 23.35 -35.47 21.48
CA ALA A 3 22.05 -34.83 21.44
C ALA A 3 21.66 -34.49 19.99
N PRO A 4 20.37 -34.63 19.60
CA PRO A 4 19.88 -34.15 18.32
C PRO A 4 19.92 -32.61 18.31
N GLY A 5 20.63 -32.03 17.34
CA GLY A 5 20.64 -30.60 17.13
C GLY A 5 19.24 -30.11 16.77
N LEU A 6 18.73 -29.12 17.52
CA LEU A 6 17.54 -28.38 17.12
C LEU A 6 17.83 -27.69 15.78
N VAL A 7 17.17 -28.16 14.72
CA VAL A 7 17.11 -27.42 13.46
C VAL A 7 16.05 -26.35 13.68
N LEU A 8 16.47 -25.11 13.93
CA LEU A 8 15.55 -23.97 13.94
C LEU A 8 14.96 -23.84 12.52
N PRO A 9 13.65 -23.58 12.37
CA PRO A 9 13.07 -23.38 11.06
C PRO A 9 13.81 -22.23 10.38
N VAL A 10 14.37 -22.52 9.20
CA VAL A 10 14.84 -21.46 8.31
C VAL A 10 13.61 -20.60 8.02
N VAL A 11 13.63 -19.35 8.46
CA VAL A 11 12.59 -18.39 8.09
C VAL A 11 12.79 -18.22 6.59
N GLU A 12 11.97 -18.90 5.80
CA GLU A 12 11.99 -18.76 4.36
C GLU A 12 11.91 -17.27 4.07
N THR A 13 12.94 -16.73 3.41
CA THR A 13 13.05 -15.29 3.17
C THR A 13 11.90 -14.91 2.25
N ALA A 14 10.77 -14.54 2.86
CA ALA A 14 9.55 -14.23 2.14
C ALA A 14 9.88 -13.16 1.09
N ALA A 15 9.40 -13.38 -0.14
CA ALA A 15 9.60 -12.45 -1.24
C ALA A 15 9.24 -11.02 -0.81
N PRO A 16 9.98 -10.00 -1.27
CA PRO A 16 9.71 -8.62 -0.89
C PRO A 16 8.26 -8.26 -1.24
N ALA A 17 7.63 -7.48 -0.36
CA ALA A 17 6.28 -7.00 -0.61
C ALA A 17 6.29 -6.02 -1.78
N ALA A 18 5.40 -6.23 -2.76
CA ALA A 18 5.19 -5.29 -3.85
C ALA A 18 4.47 -4.05 -3.29
N VAL A 19 5.04 -2.86 -3.53
CA VAL A 19 4.55 -1.60 -2.99
C VAL A 19 4.15 -0.65 -4.12
N ALA A 20 2.91 -0.16 -4.07
CA ALA A 20 2.43 0.93 -4.90
C ALA A 20 2.28 2.20 -4.05
N LEU A 21 3.00 3.27 -4.39
CA LEU A 21 2.87 4.57 -3.76
C LEU A 21 1.95 5.47 -4.58
N LEU A 22 0.82 5.88 -3.99
CA LEU A 22 -0.12 6.80 -4.59
C LEU A 22 -0.03 8.16 -3.89
N GLY A 23 0.13 9.23 -4.67
CA GLY A 23 0.36 10.57 -4.18
C GLY A 23 1.84 10.87 -4.06
N THR A 24 2.26 11.97 -4.69
CA THR A 24 3.65 12.45 -4.70
C THR A 24 3.74 13.88 -4.16
N GLY A 25 2.81 14.24 -3.25
CA GLY A 25 2.87 15.47 -2.47
C GLY A 25 3.74 15.29 -1.22
N THR A 26 3.60 16.15 -0.21
CA THR A 26 4.46 16.15 0.99
C THR A 26 4.60 14.78 1.66
N VAL A 27 3.49 14.09 1.92
CA VAL A 27 3.51 12.77 2.56
C VAL A 27 4.15 11.73 1.65
N GLY A 28 3.77 11.70 0.37
CA GLY A 28 4.32 10.76 -0.61
C GLY A 28 5.84 10.92 -0.79
N THR A 29 6.33 12.16 -0.83
CA THR A 29 7.76 12.45 -0.87
C THR A 29 8.47 11.96 0.40
N ALA A 30 7.91 12.18 1.58
CA ALA A 30 8.49 11.70 2.83
C ALA A 30 8.55 10.16 2.90
N VAL A 31 7.49 9.48 2.43
CA VAL A 31 7.48 8.01 2.28
C VAL A 31 8.56 7.58 1.32
N TRP A 32 8.67 8.21 0.15
CA TRP A 32 9.71 7.88 -0.82
C TRP A 32 11.10 8.01 -0.21
N GLU A 33 11.44 9.16 0.37
CA GLU A 33 12.73 9.39 1.05
C GLU A 33 13.01 8.38 2.17
N ARG A 34 11.97 7.91 2.90
CA ARG A 34 12.14 6.84 3.87
C ARG A 34 12.53 5.52 3.20
N LEU A 35 11.88 5.14 2.10
CA LEU A 35 12.23 3.96 1.31
C LEU A 35 13.66 4.06 0.77
N ARG A 36 14.07 5.24 0.30
CA ARG A 36 15.47 5.51 -0.12
C ARG A 36 16.45 5.28 1.03
N ALA A 37 16.16 5.87 2.19
CA ALA A 37 17.01 5.74 3.38
C ALA A 37 17.12 4.30 3.92
N TRP A 38 16.17 3.42 3.58
CA TRP A 38 16.21 2.01 3.96
C TRP A 38 16.90 1.11 2.92
N GLN A 39 17.35 1.64 1.79
CA GLN A 39 18.13 0.85 0.85
C GLN A 39 19.38 0.25 1.51
N GLY A 40 19.70 -0.98 1.14
CA GLY A 40 20.81 -1.74 1.75
C GLY A 40 20.54 -2.26 3.16
N THR A 41 19.43 -1.87 3.80
CA THR A 41 19.02 -2.40 5.12
C THR A 41 18.10 -3.61 4.98
N PRO A 42 17.94 -4.44 6.04
CA PRO A 42 16.95 -5.52 6.04
C PRO A 42 15.51 -5.05 5.78
N PHE A 43 15.16 -3.81 6.14
CA PHE A 43 13.83 -3.25 5.86
C PHE A 43 13.64 -2.98 4.37
N GLY A 44 14.64 -2.38 3.71
CA GLY A 44 14.59 -2.11 2.28
C GLY A 44 14.55 -3.39 1.43
N GLN A 45 15.19 -4.46 1.89
CA GLN A 45 15.15 -5.77 1.22
C GLN A 45 13.77 -6.42 1.25
N ARG A 46 12.88 -6.01 2.16
CA ARG A 46 11.51 -6.55 2.30
C ARG A 46 10.47 -5.78 1.52
N LEU A 47 10.83 -4.66 0.89
CA LEU A 47 9.90 -3.76 0.19
C LEU A 47 10.39 -3.51 -1.23
N GLN A 48 9.55 -3.82 -2.21
CA GLN A 48 9.84 -3.60 -3.62
C GLN A 48 8.83 -2.62 -4.19
N PRO A 49 9.20 -1.34 -4.42
CA PRO A 49 8.35 -0.41 -5.14
C PRO A 49 8.13 -0.89 -6.58
N VAL A 50 6.87 -1.04 -6.97
CA VAL A 50 6.46 -1.48 -8.33
C VAL A 50 5.65 -0.43 -9.06
N LEU A 51 5.12 0.57 -8.32
CA LEU A 51 4.40 1.69 -8.89
C LEU A 51 4.56 2.94 -8.03
N VAL A 52 4.74 4.08 -8.68
CA VAL A 52 4.60 5.42 -8.09
C VAL A 52 3.65 6.21 -8.99
N ALA A 53 2.59 6.77 -8.43
CA ALA A 53 1.64 7.55 -9.21
C ALA A 53 1.08 8.75 -8.47
N ASN A 54 0.59 9.72 -9.21
CA ASN A 54 -0.29 10.78 -8.73
C ASN A 54 -1.48 10.94 -9.69
N SER A 55 -2.32 11.95 -9.47
CA SER A 55 -3.49 12.20 -10.33
C SER A 55 -3.21 12.40 -11.83
N ARG A 56 -1.95 12.68 -12.21
CA ARG A 56 -1.56 13.02 -13.59
C ARG A 56 -0.60 12.02 -14.20
N LEU A 57 0.26 11.42 -13.40
CA LEU A 57 1.42 10.65 -13.84
C LEU A 57 1.48 9.28 -13.16
N ILE A 58 1.96 8.29 -13.90
CA ILE A 58 2.27 6.95 -13.42
C ILE A 58 3.67 6.54 -13.85
N CYS A 59 4.46 6.03 -12.90
CA CYS A 59 5.79 5.46 -13.13
C CYS A 59 5.80 4.02 -12.60
N ARG A 60 6.20 3.08 -13.47
CA ARG A 60 6.37 1.66 -13.14
C ARG A 60 7.78 1.16 -13.46
N ASP A 61 8.49 1.87 -14.31
CA ASP A 61 9.81 1.45 -14.80
C ASP A 61 10.92 1.83 -13.80
N ARG A 62 11.82 0.87 -13.54
CA ARG A 62 13.06 1.04 -12.75
C ARG A 62 12.86 1.86 -11.46
N LEU A 63 11.90 1.45 -10.64
CA LEU A 63 11.63 2.05 -9.34
C LEU A 63 12.65 1.58 -8.30
N VAL A 64 13.90 1.98 -8.51
CA VAL A 64 14.96 1.83 -7.53
C VAL A 64 14.91 3.06 -6.63
N PRO A 65 14.72 2.92 -5.30
CA PRO A 65 14.70 4.06 -4.38
C PRO A 65 15.98 4.91 -4.35
N ASP A 66 17.01 4.60 -5.13
CA ASP A 66 18.17 5.49 -5.24
C ASP A 66 17.83 6.73 -6.09
N THR A 67 16.85 6.60 -7.00
CA THR A 67 16.37 7.70 -7.83
C THR A 67 15.44 8.62 -7.04
N SER A 68 15.64 9.94 -7.16
CA SER A 68 14.76 10.93 -6.54
C SER A 68 13.35 10.88 -7.16
N LEU A 69 12.33 11.20 -6.36
CA LEU A 69 10.94 11.20 -6.82
C LEU A 69 10.69 12.11 -8.04
N PRO A 70 11.26 13.34 -8.12
CA PRO A 70 11.13 14.17 -9.33
C PRO A 70 11.73 13.52 -10.58
N ALA A 71 12.88 12.85 -10.45
CA ALA A 71 13.51 12.16 -11.59
C ALA A 71 12.71 10.94 -12.06
N LEU A 72 12.02 10.25 -11.15
CA LEU A 72 11.05 9.21 -11.53
C LEU A 72 9.81 9.78 -12.22
N LEU A 73 9.31 10.92 -11.76
CA LEU A 73 8.15 11.56 -12.39
C LEU A 73 8.48 12.13 -13.79
N ALA A 74 9.75 12.51 -14.03
CA ALA A 74 10.19 12.96 -15.35
C ALA A 74 10.17 11.85 -16.42
N ARG A 75 10.22 10.57 -16.02
CA ARG A 75 10.07 9.39 -16.91
C ARG A 75 8.69 8.76 -16.87
N ALA A 76 7.76 9.34 -16.10
CA ALA A 76 6.43 8.82 -15.94
C ALA A 76 5.58 9.07 -17.19
N THR A 77 4.60 8.20 -17.43
CA THR A 77 3.62 8.39 -18.50
C THR A 77 2.39 9.12 -17.98
N PRO A 78 1.68 9.90 -18.82
CA PRO A 78 0.41 10.48 -18.45
C PRO A 78 -0.66 9.41 -18.15
N GLY A 79 -1.57 9.75 -17.24
CA GLY A 79 -2.76 8.97 -16.93
C GLY A 79 -2.53 8.01 -15.75
N MET A 80 -3.49 8.01 -14.83
CA MET A 80 -3.55 7.06 -13.72
C MET A 80 -4.97 6.48 -13.68
N ALA A 81 -5.07 5.18 -13.93
CA ALA A 81 -6.30 4.42 -13.74
C ALA A 81 -6.14 3.47 -12.54
N LEU A 82 -7.15 3.38 -11.67
CA LEU A 82 -7.05 2.56 -10.44
C LEU A 82 -6.80 1.08 -10.74
N ALA A 83 -7.31 0.57 -11.86
CA ALA A 83 -7.01 -0.79 -12.34
C ALA A 83 -5.50 -1.02 -12.57
N GLN A 84 -4.77 0.02 -12.99
CA GLN A 84 -3.32 -0.04 -13.19
C GLN A 84 -2.55 -0.24 -11.88
N VAL A 85 -3.10 0.16 -10.73
CA VAL A 85 -2.49 -0.08 -9.42
C VAL A 85 -2.46 -1.57 -9.13
N THR A 86 -3.62 -2.22 -9.24
CA THR A 86 -3.77 -3.64 -8.92
C THR A 86 -2.97 -4.53 -9.88
N SER A 87 -2.98 -4.20 -11.18
CA SER A 87 -2.17 -4.90 -12.19
C SER A 87 -0.66 -4.78 -11.93
N ALA A 88 -0.18 -3.63 -11.43
CA ALA A 88 1.25 -3.45 -11.15
C ALA A 88 1.72 -4.21 -9.90
N LEU A 89 0.83 -4.42 -8.93
CA LEU A 89 1.11 -5.20 -7.72
C LEU A 89 1.16 -6.71 -7.99
N GLY A 90 0.62 -7.16 -9.12
CA GLY A 90 0.49 -8.58 -9.46
C GLY A 90 -0.56 -9.30 -8.61
N GLU A 91 -0.62 -10.62 -8.80
CA GLU A 91 -1.68 -11.46 -8.25
C GLU A 91 -1.26 -12.27 -7.00
N THR A 92 0.03 -12.31 -6.67
CA THR A 92 0.57 -13.17 -5.60
C THR A 92 1.50 -12.42 -4.68
N GLY A 93 1.80 -13.03 -3.52
CA GLY A 93 2.69 -12.46 -2.51
C GLY A 93 2.07 -11.31 -1.70
N CYS A 94 2.89 -10.70 -0.85
CA CYS A 94 2.48 -9.55 -0.06
C CYS A 94 2.40 -8.30 -0.97
N ARG A 95 1.24 -7.65 -0.99
CA ARG A 95 0.95 -6.48 -1.84
C ARG A 95 0.45 -5.34 -0.98
N ILE A 96 1.04 -4.17 -1.16
CA ILE A 96 0.78 -3.00 -0.31
C ILE A 96 0.51 -1.78 -1.20
N VAL A 97 -0.60 -1.10 -0.96
CA VAL A 97 -0.86 0.25 -1.46
C VAL A 97 -0.57 1.23 -0.32
N ILE A 98 0.28 2.22 -0.58
CA ILE A 98 0.44 3.39 0.27
C ILE A 98 -0.34 4.54 -0.36
N ASP A 99 -1.52 4.83 0.20
CA ASP A 99 -2.35 5.97 -0.19
C ASP A 99 -1.93 7.23 0.56
N ALA A 100 -1.06 8.01 -0.07
CA ALA A 100 -0.70 9.36 0.34
C ALA A 100 -1.44 10.41 -0.52
N THR A 101 -2.58 10.06 -1.10
CA THR A 101 -3.43 10.99 -1.85
C THR A 101 -4.42 11.70 -0.92
N ALA A 102 -5.03 12.78 -1.42
CA ALA A 102 -6.20 13.41 -0.81
C ALA A 102 -7.48 13.11 -1.63
N ALA A 103 -7.46 12.08 -2.47
CA ALA A 103 -8.52 11.82 -3.44
C ALA A 103 -9.54 10.80 -2.89
N ASP A 104 -10.81 11.20 -2.81
CA ASP A 104 -11.89 10.32 -2.33
C ASP A 104 -12.12 9.12 -3.24
N ALA A 105 -11.90 9.28 -4.55
CA ALA A 105 -11.99 8.18 -5.51
C ALA A 105 -10.96 7.07 -5.24
N VAL A 106 -9.78 7.41 -4.70
CA VAL A 106 -8.76 6.44 -4.28
C VAL A 106 -9.21 5.75 -2.99
N ALA A 107 -9.71 6.53 -2.02
CA ALA A 107 -10.21 6.01 -0.75
C ALA A 107 -11.37 5.03 -0.93
N ALA A 108 -12.26 5.28 -1.89
CA ALA A 108 -13.37 4.39 -2.22
C ALA A 108 -12.91 2.99 -2.70
N CYS A 109 -11.70 2.86 -3.24
CA CYS A 109 -11.13 1.57 -3.65
C CYS A 109 -10.48 0.77 -2.51
N HIS A 110 -10.29 1.36 -1.32
CA HIS A 110 -9.58 0.69 -0.23
C HIS A 110 -10.26 -0.62 0.19
N ALA A 111 -11.59 -0.63 0.27
CA ALA A 111 -12.35 -1.83 0.65
C ALA A 111 -12.17 -2.97 -0.38
N ASP A 112 -12.22 -2.65 -1.68
CA ASP A 112 -11.97 -3.62 -2.76
C ASP A 112 -10.55 -4.18 -2.70
N TRP A 113 -9.55 -3.31 -2.51
CA TRP A 113 -8.16 -3.73 -2.38
C TRP A 113 -7.95 -4.66 -1.19
N LEU A 114 -8.51 -4.33 -0.03
CA LEU A 114 -8.45 -5.17 1.16
C LEU A 114 -9.13 -6.53 0.92
N ALA A 115 -10.31 -6.56 0.29
CA ALA A 115 -11.02 -7.79 -0.05
C ALA A 115 -10.21 -8.69 -1.02
N ARG A 116 -9.36 -8.09 -1.85
CA ARG A 116 -8.44 -8.79 -2.76
C ARG A 116 -7.14 -9.21 -2.10
N GLY A 117 -6.95 -8.98 -0.81
CA GLY A 117 -5.72 -9.30 -0.08
C GLY A 117 -4.57 -8.31 -0.36
N ILE A 118 -4.89 -7.08 -0.74
CA ILE A 118 -3.92 -5.98 -0.87
C ILE A 118 -4.02 -5.13 0.40
N HIS A 119 -2.93 -5.01 1.12
CA HIS A 119 -2.88 -4.17 2.32
C HIS A 119 -2.89 -2.70 1.94
N VAL A 120 -3.63 -1.88 2.69
CA VAL A 120 -3.70 -0.43 2.46
C VAL A 120 -3.14 0.31 3.67
N VAL A 121 -2.13 1.16 3.43
CA VAL A 121 -1.59 2.12 4.39
C VAL A 121 -1.97 3.50 3.90
N THR A 122 -2.82 4.21 4.64
CA THR A 122 -3.35 5.50 4.17
C THR A 122 -3.00 6.65 5.11
N ALA A 123 -2.58 7.77 4.52
CA ALA A 123 -2.51 9.07 5.17
C ALA A 123 -3.71 9.96 4.79
N ASN A 124 -4.65 9.44 3.99
CA ASN A 124 -5.86 10.12 3.60
C ASN A 124 -6.83 10.20 4.79
N LYS A 125 -6.90 11.38 5.40
CA LYS A 125 -7.72 11.65 6.58
C LYS A 125 -9.23 11.64 6.29
N ARG A 126 -9.66 11.55 5.02
CA ARG A 126 -11.09 11.54 4.66
C ARG A 126 -11.78 10.20 4.92
N LEU A 127 -11.04 9.10 5.02
CA LEU A 127 -11.58 7.81 5.47
C LEU A 127 -12.12 7.87 6.92
N ASN A 128 -11.69 8.86 7.70
CA ASN A 128 -12.11 9.08 9.09
C ASN A 128 -12.95 10.36 9.27
N ARG A 129 -13.43 10.96 8.17
CA ARG A 129 -14.47 11.99 8.19
C ARG A 129 -15.67 11.43 7.44
N ASP A 130 -16.44 10.61 8.12
CA ASP A 130 -17.88 10.69 7.89
C ASP A 130 -18.27 12.18 7.98
N SER A 131 -18.93 12.65 6.94
CA SER A 131 -19.36 14.02 6.87
C SER A 131 -20.39 14.23 7.97
N SER A 132 -20.08 15.05 8.97
CA SER A 132 -21.14 15.65 9.77
C SER A 132 -22.05 16.42 8.78
N GLY A 133 -23.33 16.12 8.61
CA GLY A 133 -24.20 15.31 9.46
C GLY A 133 -24.94 14.21 8.71
N ASN A 134 -24.71 12.96 9.10
CA ASN A 134 -25.64 12.28 10.00
C ASN A 134 -24.89 11.09 10.60
N GLY A 135 -24.43 11.23 11.85
CA GLY A 135 -23.72 10.16 12.53
C GLY A 135 -24.65 8.99 12.80
N SER A 136 -24.40 7.85 12.15
CA SER A 136 -24.82 6.56 12.65
C SER A 136 -23.64 5.61 12.58
N CYS A 137 -22.98 5.50 13.73
CA CYS A 137 -22.02 4.47 14.06
C CYS A 137 -22.61 3.09 13.74
N LEU A 138 -22.02 2.35 12.80
CA LEU A 138 -22.35 0.93 12.59
C LEU A 138 -21.67 0.09 13.68
N MET A 139 -22.25 0.16 14.87
CA MET A 139 -22.20 -0.91 15.85
C MET A 139 -23.64 -1.39 16.05
N GLY A 140 -23.93 -2.59 15.54
CA GLY A 140 -25.27 -3.17 15.56
C GLY A 140 -25.19 -4.67 15.29
N SER A 141 -24.60 -5.39 16.23
CA SER A 141 -24.67 -6.84 16.32
C SER A 141 -26.12 -7.31 16.54
N MET A 142 -26.54 -8.27 15.72
CA MET A 142 -27.29 -9.47 16.13
C MET A 142 -28.60 -9.27 16.92
N GLU A 143 -29.73 -9.25 16.22
CA GLU A 143 -31.06 -9.38 16.84
C GLU A 143 -31.34 -10.82 17.31
N PRO A 144 -31.81 -11.04 18.55
CA PRO A 144 -32.62 -12.20 18.87
C PRO A 144 -34.11 -11.83 18.78
N ARG A 145 -34.83 -12.51 17.88
CA ARG A 145 -36.30 -12.54 17.87
C ARG A 145 -36.78 -13.07 19.23
N VAL A 146 -37.66 -12.33 19.91
CA VAL A 146 -38.57 -12.90 20.89
C VAL A 146 -40.00 -12.75 20.37
N THR A 147 -40.66 -13.89 20.23
CA THR A 147 -42.07 -14.04 19.87
C THR A 147 -42.92 -13.78 21.10
N GLY A 148 -43.99 -13.00 20.92
CA GLY A 148 -45.13 -12.90 21.84
C GLY A 148 -46.41 -12.89 21.01
#